data_AF-E9GFT0-F1
#
_entry.id   AF-E9GFT0-F1
#
_cell.length_a   1.000
_cell.length_b   1.000
_cell.length_c   1.000
_cell.angle_alpha   90.00
_cell.angle_beta   90.00
_cell.angle_gamma   90.00
#
_symmetry.space_group_name_H-M   'P 1'
#
loop_
_entity.id
_entity.type
_entity.pdbx_description
1 polymer ?
#
loop_
_entity_poly.entity_id
_entity_poly.type
_entity_poly.pdbx_seq_one_letter_code
_entity_poly.pdbx_strand_id
1 'polypeptide(L)'
;MSVDHMMDTTDVSVGLSASTTPTETDSEPYTLQYRTIVSGEQRSRYKEDFNSQYNEYRNLHKAIDKVSKRFSHLEEELRQQDEGTSAWQRIKSQIVREYKENLRDAKYREAKRRFHHLHEKLAHIKRLVLEWDTTQTCRS
;
A
#
# COMPACT_ATOMS: atom_id res chain seq x y z
N MET A 1 -1.24 -15.74 -12.54
CA MET A 1 -0.56 -14.43 -12.55
C MET A 1 -1.37 -13.51 -11.66
N SER A 2 -0.83 -13.07 -10.52
CA SER A 2 -1.56 -12.29 -9.51
C SER A 2 -1.75 -10.86 -10.01
N VAL A 3 -2.88 -10.23 -9.69
CA VAL A 3 -3.18 -8.83 -10.04
C VAL A 3 -2.16 -7.83 -9.45
N ASP A 4 -1.40 -8.24 -8.44
CA ASP A 4 -0.23 -7.51 -7.94
C ASP A 4 0.86 -7.30 -8.99
N HIS A 5 0.87 -8.10 -10.06
CA HIS A 5 1.90 -8.06 -11.11
C HIS A 5 1.48 -7.31 -12.38
N MET A 6 0.23 -6.86 -12.47
CA MET A 6 -0.29 -6.18 -13.67
C MET A 6 -0.26 -4.64 -13.57
N MET A 7 0.09 -4.09 -12.40
CA MET A 7 0.32 -2.65 -12.23
C MET A 7 1.79 -2.22 -12.38
N ASP A 8 2.69 -3.13 -12.78
CA ASP A 8 4.14 -2.86 -12.91
C ASP A 8 4.68 -3.08 -14.33
N THR A 9 3.79 -3.19 -15.33
CA THR A 9 4.19 -3.37 -16.74
C THR A 9 3.77 -2.19 -17.60
N THR A 10 4.38 -1.03 -17.33
CA THR A 10 4.56 0.00 -18.35
C THR A 10 6.05 0.27 -18.50
N ASP A 11 6.68 -0.43 -19.45
CA ASP A 11 7.87 0.05 -20.12
C ASP A 11 7.49 1.33 -20.90
N VAL A 12 7.86 2.46 -20.32
CA VAL A 12 8.04 3.72 -21.03
C VAL A 12 9.45 4.17 -20.73
N SER A 13 10.38 3.80 -21.63
CA SER A 13 11.69 4.43 -21.73
C SER A 13 11.52 5.91 -22.09
N VAL A 14 11.51 6.77 -21.08
CA VAL A 14 11.79 8.21 -21.21
C VAL A 14 12.60 8.67 -19.99
N GLY A 15 13.87 8.99 -20.27
CA GLY A 15 14.62 10.11 -19.67
C GLY A 15 14.78 10.14 -18.15
N LEU A 16 16.03 9.99 -17.70
CA LEU A 16 16.48 10.43 -16.37
C LEU A 16 15.96 11.85 -16.07
N SER A 17 15.14 11.97 -15.04
CA SER A 17 15.12 13.11 -14.14
C SER A 17 14.51 12.65 -12.84
N ALA A 18 15.33 12.61 -11.79
CA ALA A 18 14.89 12.41 -10.42
C ALA A 18 13.93 13.56 -10.06
N SER A 19 12.63 13.32 -10.24
CA SER A 19 11.60 14.22 -9.74
C SER A 19 11.22 13.73 -8.35
N THR A 20 12.10 14.03 -7.40
CA THR A 20 11.78 13.98 -5.98
C THR A 20 10.74 15.06 -5.74
N THR A 21 9.45 14.73 -5.87
CA THR A 21 8.37 15.65 -5.50
C THR A 21 8.44 15.85 -3.98
N PRO A 22 8.70 17.08 -3.49
CA PRO A 22 8.71 17.35 -2.07
C PRO A 22 7.25 17.38 -1.63
N THR A 23 6.80 16.32 -0.96
CA THR A 23 5.50 16.36 -0.29
C THR A 23 5.74 17.07 1.03
N GLU A 24 5.40 18.35 1.09
CA GLU A 24 5.37 19.17 2.30
C GLU A 24 4.63 18.44 3.42
N THR A 25 5.40 17.89 4.34
CA THR A 25 5.05 17.79 5.75
C THR A 25 6.35 18.01 6.48
N ASP A 26 6.48 19.17 7.12
CA ASP A 26 7.61 19.60 7.95
C ASP A 26 7.66 18.71 9.22
N SER A 27 7.88 17.43 9.01
CA SER A 27 7.95 16.38 10.01
C SER A 27 9.15 15.52 9.66
N GLU A 28 10.10 15.44 10.61
CA GLU A 28 11.26 14.57 10.54
C GLU A 28 10.87 13.18 9.97
N PRO A 29 11.60 12.66 8.98
CA PRO A 29 11.40 11.31 8.47
C PRO A 29 11.21 10.30 9.61
N TYR A 30 10.23 9.39 9.48
CA TYR A 30 9.96 8.40 10.52
C TYR A 30 11.20 7.53 10.83
N THR A 31 12.12 7.38 9.88
CA THR A 31 13.41 6.68 10.08
C THR A 31 14.35 7.41 11.04
N LEU A 32 14.21 8.73 11.22
CA LEU A 32 14.96 9.50 12.21
C LEU A 32 14.30 9.45 13.59
N GLN A 33 12.96 9.35 13.64
CA GLN A 33 12.18 9.22 14.87
C GLN A 33 12.27 7.80 15.48
N TYR A 34 12.23 6.77 14.64
CA TYR A 34 12.30 5.37 15.04
C TYR A 34 13.71 4.83 14.76
N ARG A 35 14.61 4.93 15.74
CA ARG A 35 15.99 4.43 15.64
C ARG A 35 16.12 3.05 16.29
N THR A 36 17.29 2.43 16.16
CA THR A 36 17.63 1.17 16.84
C THR A 36 17.26 1.24 18.32
N ILE A 37 16.57 0.20 18.79
CA ILE A 37 16.09 0.12 20.17
C ILE A 37 17.25 -0.24 21.09
N VAL A 38 17.41 0.51 22.17
CA VAL A 38 18.47 0.27 23.18
C VAL A 38 17.91 -0.04 24.57
N SER A 39 16.59 0.10 24.80
CA SER A 39 15.95 -0.17 26.09
C SER A 39 14.56 -0.79 25.95
N GLY A 40 14.14 -1.52 26.99
CA GLY A 40 12.79 -2.12 27.05
C GLY A 40 11.67 -1.06 27.07
N GLU A 41 11.89 0.10 27.69
CA GLU A 41 10.95 1.22 27.67
C GLU A 41 10.75 1.78 26.26
N GLN A 42 11.84 2.00 25.51
CA GLN A 42 11.78 2.43 24.11
C GLN A 42 11.04 1.41 23.25
N ARG A 43 11.28 0.11 23.48
CA ARG A 43 10.58 -0.98 22.80
C ARG A 43 9.08 -0.96 23.07
N SER A 44 8.66 -0.76 24.32
CA SER A 44 7.24 -0.67 24.68
C SER A 44 6.57 0.53 24.03
N ARG A 45 7.20 1.71 24.04
CA ARG A 45 6.69 2.90 23.36
C ARG A 45 6.51 2.69 21.86
N TYR A 46 7.49 2.07 21.18
CA TYR A 46 7.38 1.78 19.75
C TYR A 46 6.24 0.81 19.44
N LYS A 47 5.98 -0.16 20.33
CA LYS A 47 4.85 -1.08 20.20
C LYS A 47 3.50 -0.37 20.40
N GLU A 48 3.41 0.56 21.33
CA GLU A 48 2.20 1.38 21.54
C GLU A 48 1.90 2.27 20.33
N ASP A 49 2.91 2.95 19.80
CA ASP A 49 2.81 3.77 18.59
C ASP A 49 2.39 2.96 17.37
N PHE A 50 2.91 1.74 17.23
CA PHE A 50 2.50 0.81 16.19
C PHE A 50 1.00 0.49 16.31
N ASN A 51 0.55 0.14 17.52
CA ASN A 51 -0.82 -0.27 17.77
C ASN A 51 -1.83 0.87 17.56
N SER A 52 -1.49 2.10 17.95
CA SER A 52 -2.36 3.26 17.80
C SER A 52 -2.65 3.58 16.32
N GLN A 53 -1.65 3.41 15.45
CA GLN A 53 -1.76 3.65 14.01
C GLN A 53 -2.26 2.43 13.21
N TYR A 54 -2.25 1.23 13.81
CA TYR A 54 -2.64 0.01 13.12
C TYR A 54 -4.11 -0.02 12.71
N ASN A 55 -5.00 0.59 13.50
CA ASN A 55 -6.42 0.68 13.16
C ASN A 55 -6.66 1.48 11.88
N GLU A 56 -5.95 2.60 11.72
CA GLU A 56 -6.00 3.42 10.51
C GLU A 56 -5.51 2.61 9.30
N TYR A 57 -4.34 1.97 9.43
CA TYR A 57 -3.79 1.09 8.40
C TYR A 57 -4.79 0.02 7.95
N ARG A 58 -5.47 -0.65 8.89
CA ARG A 58 -6.46 -1.70 8.61
C ARG A 58 -7.65 -1.17 7.85
N ASN A 59 -8.13 0.04 8.17
CA ASN A 59 -9.27 0.65 7.49
C ASN A 59 -8.92 1.07 6.07
N LEU A 60 -7.73 1.65 5.87
CA LEU A 60 -7.23 1.99 4.54
C LEU A 60 -7.04 0.74 3.67
N HIS A 61 -6.45 -0.32 4.24
CA HIS A 61 -6.31 -1.60 3.56
C HIS A 61 -7.66 -2.15 3.09
N LYS A 62 -8.69 -2.13 3.94
CA LYS A 62 -10.05 -2.58 3.55
C LYS A 62 -10.62 -1.76 2.39
N ALA A 63 -10.42 -0.45 2.38
CA ALA A 63 -10.91 0.42 1.32
C ALA A 63 -10.22 0.10 -0.02
N ILE A 64 -8.90 -0.09 0.00
CA ILE A 64 -8.11 -0.42 -1.19
C ILE A 64 -8.46 -1.84 -1.68
N ASP A 65 -8.53 -2.82 -0.77
CA ASP A 65 -8.88 -4.21 -1.05
C ASP A 65 -10.26 -4.36 -1.70
N LYS A 66 -11.23 -3.53 -1.28
CA LYS A 66 -12.56 -3.51 -1.91
C LYS A 66 -12.48 -3.15 -3.40
N VAL A 67 -11.64 -2.18 -3.75
CA VAL A 67 -11.45 -1.76 -5.14
C VAL A 67 -10.74 -2.86 -5.92
N SER A 68 -9.68 -3.46 -5.36
CA SER A 68 -8.99 -4.59 -5.99
C SER A 68 -9.93 -5.77 -6.27
N LYS A 69 -10.75 -6.17 -5.29
CA LYS A 69 -11.75 -7.24 -5.45
C LYS A 69 -12.77 -6.97 -6.54
N ARG A 70 -13.19 -5.71 -6.70
CA ARG A 70 -14.11 -5.32 -7.77
C ARG A 70 -13.49 -5.57 -9.14
N PHE A 71 -12.23 -5.19 -9.34
CA PHE A 71 -11.53 -5.46 -10.60
C PHE A 71 -11.31 -6.95 -10.84
N SER A 72 -10.85 -7.70 -9.84
CA SER A 72 -10.67 -9.15 -9.98
C SER A 72 -11.98 -9.86 -10.35
N HIS A 73 -13.12 -9.40 -9.81
CA HIS A 73 -14.42 -9.94 -10.18
C HIS A 73 -14.80 -9.62 -11.63
N LEU A 74 -14.61 -8.38 -12.08
CA LEU A 74 -14.89 -8.00 -13.47
C LEU A 74 -13.97 -8.72 -14.47
N GLU A 75 -12.71 -8.96 -14.10
CA GLU A 75 -11.77 -9.74 -14.91
C GLU A 75 -12.21 -11.20 -15.04
N GLU A 76 -12.70 -11.79 -13.95
CA GLU A 76 -13.25 -13.14 -13.95
C GLU A 76 -14.51 -13.22 -14.83
N GLU A 77 -15.43 -12.26 -14.69
CA GLU A 77 -16.62 -12.17 -15.56
C GLU A 77 -16.22 -12.03 -17.03
N LEU A 78 -15.21 -11.19 -17.34
CA LEU A 78 -14.73 -11.00 -18.71
C LEU A 78 -14.17 -12.30 -19.30
N ARG A 79 -13.41 -13.06 -18.51
CA ARG A 79 -12.81 -14.34 -18.94
C ARG A 79 -13.86 -15.42 -19.25
N GLN A 80 -15.05 -15.32 -18.66
CA GLN A 80 -16.16 -16.23 -18.88
C GLN A 80 -17.00 -15.87 -20.13
N GLN A 81 -16.75 -14.72 -20.77
CA GLN A 81 -17.44 -14.33 -21.99
C GLN A 81 -16.56 -14.59 -23.23
N ASP A 82 -17.20 -14.99 -24.33
CA ASP A 82 -16.53 -15.11 -25.61
C ASP A 82 -16.14 -13.73 -26.15
N GLU A 83 -14.91 -13.61 -26.65
CA GLU A 83 -14.42 -12.39 -27.27
C GLU A 83 -15.28 -11.98 -28.47
N GLY A 84 -15.56 -10.68 -28.58
CA GLY A 84 -16.41 -10.13 -29.66
C GLY A 84 -17.91 -10.13 -29.35
N THR A 85 -18.36 -10.79 -28.28
CA THR A 85 -19.75 -10.65 -27.81
C THR A 85 -20.03 -9.26 -27.24
N SER A 86 -21.29 -8.84 -27.28
CA SER A 86 -21.74 -7.59 -26.67
C SER A 86 -21.48 -7.56 -25.15
N ALA A 87 -21.64 -8.70 -24.48
CA ALA A 87 -21.34 -8.86 -23.06
C ALA A 87 -19.84 -8.64 -22.76
N TRP A 88 -18.95 -9.26 -23.53
CA TRP A 88 -17.50 -9.06 -23.39
C TRP A 88 -17.11 -7.59 -23.58
N GLN A 89 -17.63 -6.93 -24.61
CA GLN A 89 -17.37 -5.51 -24.86
C GLN A 89 -17.89 -4.61 -23.72
N ARG A 90 -19.05 -4.94 -23.16
CA ARG A 90 -19.64 -4.21 -22.03
C ARG A 90 -18.76 -4.29 -20.79
N ILE A 91 -18.33 -5.50 -20.42
CA ILE A 91 -17.49 -5.73 -19.24
C ILE A 91 -16.14 -5.03 -19.41
N LYS A 92 -15.52 -5.16 -20.59
CA LYS A 92 -14.26 -4.47 -20.92
C LYS A 92 -14.39 -2.95 -20.79
N SER A 93 -15.47 -2.38 -21.32
CA SER A 93 -15.74 -0.94 -21.22
C SER A 93 -15.97 -0.49 -19.77
N GLN A 94 -16.63 -1.34 -18.98
CA GLN A 94 -16.85 -1.09 -17.55
C GLN A 94 -15.55 -1.10 -16.74
N ILE A 95 -14.65 -2.07 -16.98
CA ILE A 95 -13.32 -2.11 -16.35
C ILE A 95 -12.56 -0.82 -16.63
N VAL A 96 -12.48 -0.40 -17.90
CA VAL A 96 -11.78 0.83 -18.29
C VAL A 96 -12.39 2.08 -17.63
N ARG A 97 -13.72 2.15 -17.56
CA ARG A 97 -14.42 3.27 -16.95
C ARG A 97 -14.19 3.33 -15.43
N GLU A 98 -14.43 2.23 -14.71
CA GLU A 98 -14.24 2.16 -13.25
C GLU A 98 -12.76 2.45 -12.88
N TYR A 99 -11.80 2.02 -13.71
CA TYR A 99 -10.38 2.34 -13.52
C TYR A 99 -10.11 3.84 -13.64
N LYS A 100 -10.61 4.50 -14.69
CA LYS A 100 -10.47 5.95 -14.88
C LYS A 100 -11.15 6.75 -13.75
N GLU A 101 -12.31 6.29 -13.29
CA GLU A 101 -13.02 6.91 -12.17
C GLU A 101 -12.20 6.81 -10.87
N ASN A 102 -11.69 5.62 -10.54
CA ASN A 102 -10.85 5.43 -9.35
C ASN A 102 -9.54 6.22 -9.42
N LEU A 103 -8.90 6.31 -10.58
CA LEU A 103 -7.71 7.15 -10.76
C LEU A 103 -8.00 8.64 -10.54
N ARG A 104 -9.23 9.09 -10.83
CA ARG A 104 -9.65 10.48 -10.66
C ARG A 104 -10.14 10.79 -9.24
N ASP A 105 -10.58 9.79 -8.49
CA ASP A 105 -11.02 9.93 -7.11
C ASP A 105 -9.87 10.35 -6.18
N ALA A 106 -9.96 11.58 -5.67
CA ALA A 106 -8.99 12.13 -4.74
C ALA A 106 -8.91 11.33 -3.44
N LYS A 107 -10.04 10.79 -2.95
CA LYS A 107 -10.10 10.00 -1.72
C LYS A 107 -9.37 8.67 -1.89
N TYR A 108 -9.54 8.00 -3.05
CA TYR A 108 -8.82 6.77 -3.34
C TYR A 108 -7.30 7.00 -3.46
N ARG A 109 -6.89 8.07 -4.16
CA ARG A 109 -5.47 8.44 -4.27
C ARG A 109 -4.85 8.77 -2.91
N GLU A 110 -5.55 9.54 -2.08
CA GLU A 110 -5.11 9.87 -0.74
C GLU A 110 -5.03 8.62 0.16
N ALA A 111 -6.05 7.75 0.10
CA ALA A 111 -6.06 6.50 0.84
C ALA A 111 -4.88 5.60 0.45
N LYS A 112 -4.56 5.49 -0.85
CA LYS A 112 -3.36 4.78 -1.33
C LYS A 112 -2.08 5.40 -0.78
N ARG A 113 -1.89 6.72 -0.92
CA ARG A 113 -0.71 7.42 -0.41
C ARG A 113 -0.52 7.20 1.09
N ARG A 114 -1.59 7.36 1.87
CA ARG A 114 -1.57 7.18 3.32
C ARG A 114 -1.31 5.72 3.71
N PHE A 115 -1.91 4.78 2.98
CA PHE A 115 -1.66 3.35 3.17
C PHE A 115 -0.19 3.01 2.96
N HIS A 116 0.42 3.44 1.85
CA HIS A 116 1.84 3.17 1.57
C HIS A 116 2.74 3.73 2.66
N HIS A 117 2.53 5.00 3.04
CA HIS A 117 3.30 5.61 4.12
C HIS A 117 3.19 4.84 5.44
N LEU A 118 1.96 4.48 5.85
CA LEU A 118 1.75 3.69 7.06
C LEU A 118 2.34 2.29 6.94
N HIS A 119 2.27 1.65 5.77
CA HIS A 119 2.84 0.33 5.54
C HIS A 119 4.36 0.34 5.79
N GLU A 120 5.07 1.29 5.18
CA GLU A 120 6.52 1.43 5.32
C GLU A 120 6.92 1.79 6.75
N LYS A 121 6.23 2.76 7.36
CA LYS A 121 6.47 3.18 8.75
C LYS A 121 6.25 2.03 9.73
N LEU A 122 5.11 1.35 9.65
CA LEU A 122 4.76 0.26 10.57
C LEU A 122 5.66 -0.96 10.35
N ALA A 123 6.02 -1.30 9.11
CA ALA A 123 7.00 -2.34 8.83
C ALA A 123 8.38 -2.00 9.44
N HIS A 124 8.78 -0.73 9.38
CA HIS A 124 10.02 -0.27 9.99
C HIS A 124 10.01 -0.43 11.52
N ILE A 125 8.97 0.05 12.19
CA ILE A 125 8.81 -0.08 13.65
C ILE A 125 8.78 -1.57 14.05
N LYS A 126 8.02 -2.40 13.34
CA LYS A 126 7.92 -3.84 13.60
C LYS A 126 9.27 -4.53 13.52
N ARG A 127 10.10 -4.18 12.52
CA ARG A 127 11.45 -4.75 12.36
C ARG A 127 12.34 -4.40 13.54
N LEU A 128 12.35 -3.14 13.98
CA LEU A 128 13.15 -2.70 15.12
C LEU A 128 12.78 -3.45 16.41
N VAL A 129 11.48 -3.60 16.65
CA VAL A 129 10.96 -4.36 17.80
C VAL A 129 11.39 -5.82 17.71
N LEU A 130 11.24 -6.46 16.54
CA LEU A 130 11.63 -7.85 16.32
C LEU A 130 13.14 -8.06 16.54
N GLU A 131 13.98 -7.21 15.96
CA GLU A 131 15.44 -7.28 16.08
C GLU A 131 15.90 -7.18 17.54
N TRP A 132 15.30 -6.26 18.30
CA TRP A 132 15.58 -6.14 19.73
C TRP A 132 15.11 -7.37 20.51
N ASP A 133 13.87 -7.82 20.29
CA ASP A 133 13.30 -8.99 20.98
C ASP A 133 14.16 -10.24 20.73
N THR A 134 14.61 -10.47 19.49
CA THR A 134 15.54 -11.55 19.14
C THR A 134 16.88 -11.41 19.85
N THR A 135 17.46 -10.21 19.88
CA THR A 135 18.74 -9.96 20.55
C THR A 135 18.65 -10.21 22.06
N GLN A 136 17.57 -9.80 22.72
CA GLN A 136 17.37 -10.06 24.16
C GLN A 136 17.16 -11.55 24.43
N THR A 137 16.46 -12.26 23.55
CA THR A 137 16.22 -13.69 23.68
C THR A 137 17.52 -14.49 23.58
N CYS A 138 18.44 -14.12 22.69
CA CYS A 138 19.75 -14.77 22.58
C CYS A 138 20.74 -14.41 23.72
N ARG A 139 20.48 -13.35 24.49
CA ARG A 139 21.31 -12.92 25.63
C ARG A 139 20.88 -13.52 26.97
N SER A 140 19.69 -14.10 27.02
CA SER A 140 19.09 -14.72 28.21
C SER A 140 19.37 -16.22 28.23
#